data_AF-A0A103XCC9-F1
#
_entry.id   AF-A0A103XCC9-F1
#
_cell.length_a   1.000
_cell.length_b   1.000
_cell.length_c   1.000
_cell.angle_alpha   90.00
_cell.angle_beta   90.00
_cell.angle_gamma   90.00
#
_symmetry.space_group_name_H-M   'P 1'
#
loop_
_entity.id
_entity.type
_entity.pdbx_description
1 polymer ?
#
loop_
_entity_poly.entity_id
_entity_poly.type
_entity_poly.pdbx_seq_one_letter_code
_entity_poly.pdbx_strand_id
1 'polypeptide(L)' 'MERGRMYDELGEIKKGPWKTEEDAVLIKHVKRYGPRDWSSIRSKGLLRRTGKSCRLRWVNKLRPNLKK' A
#
# COMPACT_ATOMS: atom_id res chain seq x y z
N MET A 1 -16.20 -9.27 16.94
CA MET A 1 -15.53 -8.82 15.69
C MET A 1 -14.64 -7.63 16.02
N GLU A 2 -13.41 -7.87 16.47
CA GLU A 2 -12.51 -6.81 16.99
C GLU A 2 -11.22 -6.71 16.17
N ARG A 3 -11.31 -6.21 14.94
CA ARG A 3 -10.11 -5.82 14.15
C ARG A 3 -9.99 -4.30 14.04
N GLY A 4 -10.30 -3.62 15.13
CA GLY A 4 -10.14 -2.18 15.28
C GLY A 4 -8.84 -1.83 15.99
N ARG A 5 -8.06 -0.93 15.39
CA ARG A 5 -7.16 0.02 16.07
C ARG A 5 -5.82 -0.49 16.66
N MET A 6 -4.94 -1.08 15.85
CA MET A 6 -3.49 -1.03 16.17
C MET A 6 -2.69 -0.10 15.26
N TYR A 7 -3.27 0.35 14.14
CA TYR A 7 -2.47 1.06 13.14
C TYR A 7 -2.91 2.50 12.90
N ASP A 8 -4.03 2.99 13.44
CA ASP A 8 -4.54 4.35 13.18
C ASP A 8 -3.60 5.48 13.64
N GLU A 9 -2.59 5.18 14.48
CA GLU A 9 -1.66 6.14 15.07
C GLU A 9 -0.46 6.56 14.18
N LEU A 10 -0.29 5.96 13.00
CA LEU A 10 0.66 6.49 11.99
C LEU A 10 0.07 7.77 11.40
N GLY A 11 0.32 8.88 12.10
CA GLY A 11 -0.25 10.22 11.94
C GLY A 11 -0.65 10.60 10.52
N GLU A 12 -1.86 11.15 10.43
CA GLU A 12 -2.54 11.68 9.25
C GLU A 12 -2.20 10.90 7.96
N ILE A 13 -3.01 9.89 7.67
CA ILE A 13 -3.00 9.21 6.37
C ILE A 13 -3.05 10.30 5.30
N LYS A 14 -2.02 10.37 4.45
CA LYS A 14 -2.01 11.32 3.34
C LYS A 14 -3.25 11.06 2.48
N LYS A 15 -4.22 11.96 2.55
CA LYS A 15 -5.36 12.04 1.65
C LYS A 15 -4.91 12.91 0.48
N GLY A 16 -4.66 12.30 -0.65
CA GLY A 16 -4.08 12.98 -1.80
C GLY A 16 -3.61 12.03 -2.89
N PRO A 17 -3.25 12.56 -4.07
CA PRO A 17 -2.78 11.77 -5.20
C PRO A 17 -1.57 10.93 -4.79
N TRP A 18 -1.47 9.74 -5.36
CA TRP A 18 -0.29 8.89 -5.20
C TRP A 18 0.86 9.46 -6.00
N LYS A 19 2.01 9.60 -5.35
CA LYS A 19 3.24 9.98 -6.04
C LYS A 19 3.86 8.78 -6.75
N THR A 20 4.59 9.04 -7.83
CA THR A 20 5.40 8.04 -8.53
C THR A 20 6.42 7.38 -7.61
N GLU A 21 6.97 8.12 -6.63
CA GLU A 21 7.85 7.58 -5.59
C GLU A 21 7.13 6.54 -4.71
N GLU A 22 5.89 6.84 -4.29
CA GLU A 22 5.07 5.92 -3.49
C GLU A 22 4.72 4.65 -4.29
N ASP A 23 4.39 4.83 -5.57
CA ASP A 23 4.11 3.74 -6.49
C ASP A 23 5.34 2.83 -6.69
N ALA A 24 6.53 3.40 -6.85
CA ALA A 24 7.77 2.64 -7.00
C ALA A 24 8.08 1.78 -5.76
N VAL A 25 7.87 2.35 -4.56
CA VAL A 25 7.99 1.60 -3.30
C VAL A 25 6.97 0.46 -3.24
N LEU A 26 5.72 0.75 -3.61
CA LEU A 26 4.66 -0.26 -3.65
C LEU A 26 5.00 -1.40 -4.62
N ILE A 27 5.43 -1.07 -5.84
CA ILE A 27 5.84 -2.05 -6.86
C ILE A 27 7.01 -2.88 -6.36
N LYS A 28 8.05 -2.25 -5.78
CA LYS A 28 9.22 -2.96 -5.28
C LYS A 28 8.86 -3.94 -4.16
N HIS A 29 7.99 -3.52 -3.23
CA HIS A 29 7.49 -4.40 -2.18
C HIS A 29 6.69 -5.57 -2.75
N VAL A 30 5.77 -5.30 -3.67
CA VAL A 30 4.94 -6.34 -4.29
C VAL A 30 5.75 -7.28 -5.17
N LYS A 31 6.78 -6.79 -5.86
CA LYS A 31 7.71 -7.62 -6.63
C LYS A 31 8.52 -8.56 -5.72
N ARG A 32 8.83 -8.12 -4.49
CA ARG A 32 9.62 -8.89 -3.52
C ARG A 32 8.79 -9.88 -2.69
N TYR A 33 7.61 -9.49 -2.23
CA TYR A 33 6.77 -10.26 -1.30
C TYR A 33 5.45 -10.74 -1.92
N GLY A 34 5.06 -10.20 -3.07
CA GLY A 34 3.78 -10.46 -3.71
C GLY A 34 2.65 -9.51 -3.26
N PRO A 35 1.53 -9.43 -4.02
CA PRO A 35 0.41 -8.53 -3.74
C PRO A 35 -0.54 -9.07 -2.65
N ARG A 36 0.02 -9.71 -1.62
CA ARG A 36 -0.71 -10.43 -0.56
C ARG A 36 -0.59 -9.70 0.77
N ASP A 37 0.61 -9.19 1.08
CA ASP A 37 0.95 -8.60 2.38
C ASP A 37 1.05 -7.06 2.35
N TRP A 38 -0.11 -6.41 2.26
CA TRP A 38 -0.23 -4.94 2.29
C TRP A 38 -0.05 -4.34 3.69
N SER A 39 -0.37 -5.09 4.74
CA SER A 39 -0.14 -4.71 6.14
C SER A 39 1.35 -4.58 6.44
N SER A 40 2.19 -5.43 5.83
CA SER A 40 3.65 -5.38 5.96
C SER A 40 4.24 -4.05 5.48
N ILE A 41 3.65 -3.43 4.45
CA ILE A 41 4.11 -2.13 3.92
C ILE A 41 4.03 -1.05 4.99
N ARG A 42 2.91 -1.02 5.71
CA ARG A 42 2.70 -0.08 6.81
C ARG A 42 3.56 -0.45 8.03
N SER A 43 3.63 -1.74 8.37
CA SER A 43 4.47 -2.24 9.47
C SER A 43 5.95 -1.91 9.27
N LYS A 44 6.43 -1.90 8.03
CA LYS A 44 7.79 -1.51 7.67
C LYS A 44 7.98 0.00 7.52
N GLY A 45 6.93 0.80 7.73
CA GLY A 45 6.97 2.25 7.56
C GLY A 45 7.28 2.70 6.12
N LEU A 46 7.11 1.83 5.12
CA LEU A 46 7.49 2.12 3.74
C LEU A 46 6.66 3.24 3.11
N LEU A 47 5.40 3.34 3.52
CA LEU A 47 4.45 4.34 3.02
C LEU A 47 3.59 4.88 4.15
N ARG A 48 3.28 6.19 4.07
CA ARG A 48 2.29 6.86 4.92
C ARG A 48 0.85 6.65 4.41
N ARG A 49 0.56 5.43 3.96
CA ARG A 49 -0.72 4.99 3.40
C ARG A 49 -1.22 3.74 4.13
N THR A 50 -2.53 3.57 4.21
CA THR A 50 -3.11 2.36 4.80
C THR A 50 -2.95 1.17 3.88
N GLY A 51 -2.86 -0.04 4.44
CA GLY A 51 -2.83 -1.28 3.64
C GLY A 51 -4.02 -1.38 2.67
N LYS A 52 -5.20 -0.87 3.06
CA LYS A 52 -6.37 -0.77 2.17
C LYS A 52 -6.11 0.13 0.96
N SER A 53 -5.51 1.31 1.17
CA SER A 53 -5.14 2.23 0.09
C SER A 53 -4.06 1.64 -0.82
N CYS A 54 -3.04 1.00 -0.25
CA CYS A 54 -1.99 0.29 -0.99
C CYS A 54 -2.58 -0.78 -1.92
N ARG A 55 -3.46 -1.64 -1.39
CA ARG A 55 -4.15 -2.66 -2.19
C ARG A 55 -4.94 -2.01 -3.33
N LEU A 56 -5.73 -0.97 -3.04
CA LEU A 56 -6.51 -0.25 -4.04
C LEU A 56 -5.63 0.36 -5.14
N ARG A 57 -4.51 1.01 -4.79
CA ARG A 57 -3.60 1.59 -5.77
C ARG A 57 -3.01 0.52 -6.68
N TRP A 58 -2.57 -0.59 -6.09
CA TRP A 58 -2.03 -1.70 -6.86
C TRP A 58 -3.03 -2.24 -7.87
N VAL A 59 -4.23 -2.63 -7.43
CA VAL A 59 -5.21 -3.26 -8.33
C VAL A 59 -5.76 -2.30 -9.39
N ASN A 60 -5.86 -1.00 -9.09
CA ASN A 60 -6.41 -0.01 -10.02
C ASN A 60 -5.39 0.55 -11.01
N LYS A 61 -4.11 0.72 -10.61
CA LYS A 61 -3.14 1.48 -11.41
C LYS A 61 -1.80 0.80 -11.64
N LEU A 62 -1.35 -0.10 -10.77
CA LEU A 62 0.02 -0.64 -10.83
C LEU A 62 0.09 -2.12 -11.22
N ARG A 63 -1.02 -2.86 -11.19
CA ARG A 63 -1.06 -4.29 -11.51
C ARG A 63 -0.62 -4.50 -12.97
N PRO A 64 0.54 -5.13 -13.22
CA PRO A 64 1.08 -5.31 -14.58
C PRO A 64 0.38 -6.44 -15.36
N ASN A 65 -0.52 -7.21 -14.72
CA ASN A 65 -1.29 -8.28 -15.36
C ASN A 65 -2.50 -7.78 -16.18
N LEU A 66 -2.59 -6.48 -16.46
CA LEU A 66 -3.35 -5.97 -17.60
C LEU A 66 -2.46 -6.15 -18.82
N LYS A 67 -2.62 -7.30 -19.50
CA LYS A 67 -1.90 -7.64 -20.73
C LYS A 67 -1.91 -6.45 -21.71
N LYS A 68 -0.76 -6.20 -22.33
CA LYS A 68 -0.69 -5.64 -23.68
C LYS A 68 -0.01 -6.67 -24.55
#